data_AF-A0A537D2T8-F1
#
_entry.id   AF-A0A537D2T8-F1
#
_cell.length_a   1.000
_cell.length_b   1.000
_cell.length_c   1.000
_cell.angle_alpha   90.00
_cell.angle_beta   90.00
_cell.angle_gamma   90.00
#
_symmetry.space_group_name_H-M   'P 1'
#
loop_
_entity.id
_entity.type
_entity.pdbx_description
1 polymer ?
#
loop_
_entity_poly.entity_id
_entity_poly.type
_entity_poly.pdbx_seq_one_letter_code
_entity_poly.pdbx_strand_id
1 'polypeptide(L)'
;MATRLRAGFAGCPIRGKVQAFCPQRTRPVTTSNLLTAAIWSYSVAAAAFCAFSLRMTLRWRGGLRAVLLLSATVASTLWAAAELTLALWPSAATWVAANSLDTIRYALWFAFLYSLVGRFAVNTVRAGAKIVLVPWWLIVAVAVGLISSVALPDREPLRSMFGDRAGMIVYAVRVGLAVVGLVLVERLFRSAAAHARWAVKPLCLGLTALFGFDLFFYSDAMLFGRHDLDIWVARGVAHALVIPFLAVAAARNPAWTIEMHLSRGAVLRSTALLASGLFLLAVAVAGYFVRFVGGELGKALQIE
;
A
#
# COMPACT_ATOMS: atom_id res chain seq x y z
N MET A 1 -69.74 32.93 1.67
CA MET A 1 -69.55 32.96 0.21
C MET A 1 -68.90 31.65 -0.19
N ALA A 2 -69.69 30.74 -0.73
CA ALA A 2 -69.34 29.35 -1.01
C ALA A 2 -69.01 29.19 -2.50
N THR A 3 -67.98 28.43 -2.86
CA THR A 3 -68.03 27.52 -4.03
C THR A 3 -66.90 26.48 -3.99
N ARG A 4 -67.32 25.20 -3.89
CA ARG A 4 -66.56 24.00 -4.29
C ARG A 4 -66.54 23.87 -5.82
N LEU A 5 -65.70 22.97 -6.35
CA LEU A 5 -65.78 22.16 -7.60
C LEU A 5 -64.36 22.12 -8.22
N ARG A 6 -63.75 21.05 -8.73
CA ARG A 6 -64.02 19.62 -9.00
C ARG A 6 -62.63 19.00 -9.26
N ALA A 7 -62.26 17.88 -8.64
CA ALA A 7 -62.26 16.55 -9.27
C ALA A 7 -61.85 16.54 -10.76
N GLY A 8 -60.62 16.07 -11.02
CA GLY A 8 -60.10 15.75 -12.35
C GLY A 8 -59.19 14.52 -12.29
N PHE A 9 -59.76 13.38 -11.87
CA PHE A 9 -59.24 12.06 -12.25
C PHE A 9 -59.37 11.95 -13.78
N ALA A 10 -58.25 11.87 -14.49
CA ALA A 10 -58.26 11.59 -15.92
C ALA A 10 -57.17 10.56 -16.26
N GLY A 11 -57.64 9.35 -16.57
CA GLY A 11 -57.03 8.50 -17.58
C GLY A 11 -55.82 7.68 -17.16
N CYS A 12 -56.08 6.49 -16.62
CA CYS A 12 -55.23 5.33 -16.87
C CYS A 12 -55.69 4.71 -18.20
N PRO A 13 -54.87 4.70 -19.28
CA PRO A 13 -55.07 3.79 -20.40
C PRO A 13 -54.11 2.60 -20.26
N ILE A 14 -54.69 1.42 -20.16
CA ILE A 14 -53.99 0.14 -20.19
C ILE A 14 -53.42 -0.08 -21.61
N ARG A 15 -52.10 0.00 -21.80
CA ARG A 15 -51.37 -0.85 -22.77
C ARG A 15 -49.85 -0.63 -22.73
N GLY A 16 -49.12 -1.74 -22.62
CA GLY A 16 -47.73 -1.84 -23.06
C GLY A 16 -46.74 -1.96 -21.91
N LYS A 17 -46.13 -3.14 -21.79
CA LYS A 17 -44.91 -3.37 -21.02
C LYS A 17 -43.84 -2.37 -21.44
N VAL A 18 -43.66 -1.29 -20.68
CA VAL A 18 -42.40 -0.57 -20.60
C VAL A 18 -42.19 -0.30 -19.12
N GLN A 19 -41.54 -1.25 -18.45
CA GLN A 19 -40.82 -0.93 -17.22
C GLN A 19 -39.76 0.10 -17.63
N ALA A 20 -40.12 1.38 -17.53
CA ALA A 20 -39.15 2.45 -17.57
C ALA A 20 -38.14 2.11 -16.48
N PHE A 21 -36.95 1.68 -16.90
CA PHE A 21 -35.78 1.52 -16.06
C PHE A 21 -35.44 2.92 -15.57
N CYS A 22 -36.13 3.36 -14.52
CA CYS A 22 -35.78 4.56 -13.80
C CYS A 22 -34.34 4.32 -13.35
N PRO A 23 -33.35 5.09 -13.82
CA PRO A 23 -31.97 4.87 -13.41
C PRO A 23 -32.00 5.02 -11.90
N GLN A 24 -31.69 3.92 -11.19
CA GLN A 24 -31.56 3.96 -9.74
C GLN A 24 -30.70 5.17 -9.44
N ARG A 25 -31.29 6.18 -8.81
CA ARG A 25 -30.56 7.34 -8.30
C ARG A 25 -29.56 6.76 -7.31
N THR A 26 -28.35 6.53 -7.79
CA THR A 26 -27.23 6.03 -7.01
C THR A 26 -27.10 7.04 -5.87
N ARG A 27 -27.41 6.59 -4.65
CA ARG A 27 -27.31 7.47 -3.48
C ARG A 27 -25.87 8.00 -3.47
N PRO A 28 -25.65 9.30 -3.30
CA PRO A 28 -24.29 9.82 -3.20
C PRO A 28 -23.57 9.07 -2.09
N VAL A 29 -22.40 8.52 -2.39
CA VAL A 29 -21.60 7.79 -1.42
C VAL A 29 -21.16 8.79 -0.35
N THR A 30 -21.67 8.64 0.87
CA THR A 30 -21.32 9.50 2.00
C THR A 30 -20.02 9.03 2.65
N THR A 31 -19.30 9.94 3.30
CA THR A 31 -18.06 9.62 4.05
C THR A 31 -18.25 8.48 5.05
N SER A 32 -19.43 8.36 5.65
CA SER A 32 -19.79 7.24 6.54
C SER A 32 -19.77 5.88 5.85
N ASN A 33 -20.20 5.81 4.58
CA ASN A 33 -20.16 4.57 3.80
C ASN A 33 -18.72 4.18 3.48
N LEU A 34 -17.85 5.16 3.18
CA LEU A 34 -16.42 4.92 2.93
C LEU A 34 -15.68 4.45 4.18
N LEU A 35 -15.95 5.05 5.35
CA LEU A 35 -15.38 4.58 6.62
C LEU A 35 -15.83 3.16 6.95
N THR A 36 -17.10 2.84 6.71
CA THR A 36 -17.61 1.47 6.88
C THR A 36 -16.88 0.50 5.94
N ALA A 37 -16.69 0.88 4.68
CA ALA A 37 -15.94 0.08 3.72
C ALA A 37 -14.45 -0.08 4.12
N ALA A 38 -13.82 0.96 4.66
CA ALA A 38 -12.45 0.90 5.19
C ALA A 38 -12.36 -0.11 6.33
N ILE A 39 -13.29 -0.07 7.29
CA ILE A 39 -13.36 -1.01 8.40
C ILE A 39 -13.38 -2.46 7.91
N TRP A 40 -14.25 -2.78 6.94
CA TRP A 40 -14.32 -4.13 6.37
C TRP A 40 -13.02 -4.50 5.63
N SER A 41 -12.51 -3.59 4.81
CA SER A 41 -11.28 -3.78 4.03
C SER A 41 -10.07 -4.11 4.91
N TYR A 42 -9.82 -3.30 5.94
CA TYR A 42 -8.70 -3.49 6.87
C TYR A 42 -8.92 -4.66 7.82
N SER A 43 -10.17 -4.97 8.19
CA SER A 43 -10.49 -6.18 8.98
C SER A 43 -10.17 -7.45 8.19
N VAL A 44 -10.53 -7.49 6.90
CA VAL A 44 -10.21 -8.62 6.02
C VAL A 44 -8.69 -8.75 5.86
N ALA A 45 -7.98 -7.65 5.65
CA ALA A 45 -6.52 -7.64 5.57
C ALA A 45 -5.87 -8.17 6.85
N ALA A 46 -6.28 -7.65 8.02
CA ALA A 46 -5.77 -8.07 9.32
C ALA A 46 -6.04 -9.57 9.56
N ALA A 47 -7.26 -10.04 9.29
CA ALA A 47 -7.61 -11.45 9.42
C ALA A 47 -6.78 -12.34 8.49
N ALA A 48 -6.55 -11.93 7.25
CA ALA A 48 -5.81 -12.70 6.27
C ALA A 48 -4.31 -12.80 6.62
N PHE A 49 -3.67 -11.69 7.02
CA PHE A 49 -2.28 -11.74 7.52
C PHE A 49 -2.17 -12.52 8.83
N CYS A 50 -3.13 -12.35 9.75
CA CYS A 50 -3.17 -13.09 11.01
C CYS A 50 -3.26 -14.61 10.76
N ALA A 51 -4.23 -15.05 9.94
CA ALA A 51 -4.39 -16.45 9.58
C ALA A 51 -3.14 -17.02 8.89
N PHE A 52 -2.51 -16.24 8.00
CA PHE A 52 -1.27 -16.64 7.35
C PHE A 52 -0.13 -16.81 8.36
N SER A 53 0.05 -15.84 9.27
CA SER A 53 1.08 -15.85 10.30
C SER A 53 0.89 -17.04 11.27
N LEU A 54 -0.34 -17.31 11.70
CA LEU A 54 -0.69 -18.44 12.56
C LEU A 54 -0.43 -19.79 11.86
N ARG A 55 -0.82 -19.92 10.59
CA ARG A 55 -0.54 -21.14 9.82
C ARG A 55 0.97 -21.40 9.72
N MET A 56 1.77 -20.34 9.65
CA MET A 56 3.21 -20.42 9.54
C MET A 56 3.88 -20.79 10.87
N THR A 57 3.36 -20.32 12.01
CA THR A 57 3.83 -20.73 13.35
C THR A 57 3.45 -22.17 13.67
N LEU A 58 2.26 -22.63 13.25
CA LEU A 58 1.83 -24.02 13.45
C LEU A 58 2.68 -25.04 12.68
N ARG A 59 3.25 -24.64 11.54
CA ARG A 59 4.14 -25.49 10.71
C ARG A 59 5.57 -24.99 10.73
N TRP A 60 6.01 -24.42 11.86
CA TRP A 60 7.33 -23.81 12.00
C TRP A 60 8.45 -24.80 11.72
N ARG A 61 9.37 -24.43 10.82
CA ARG A 61 10.53 -25.27 10.45
C ARG A 61 11.88 -24.61 10.75
N GLY A 62 11.89 -23.49 11.48
CA GLY A 62 13.11 -22.78 11.82
C GLY A 62 13.74 -22.01 10.65
N GLY A 63 14.75 -21.21 10.98
CA GLY A 63 15.54 -20.46 9.99
C GLY A 63 15.25 -18.96 9.97
N LEU A 64 16.30 -18.18 9.71
CA LEU A 64 16.26 -16.72 9.70
C LEU A 64 15.24 -16.16 8.69
N ARG A 65 15.17 -16.74 7.49
CA ARG A 65 14.25 -16.31 6.42
C ARG A 65 12.79 -16.51 6.80
N ALA A 66 12.48 -17.62 7.48
CA ALA A 66 11.15 -17.89 7.99
C ALA A 66 10.77 -16.91 9.12
N VAL A 67 11.70 -16.60 10.04
CA VAL A 67 11.49 -15.58 11.08
C VAL A 67 11.22 -14.21 10.46
N LEU A 68 11.99 -13.80 9.44
CA LEU A 68 11.83 -12.51 8.76
C LEU A 68 10.50 -12.40 8.00
N LEU A 69 10.05 -13.48 7.36
CA LEU A 69 8.73 -13.49 6.73
C LEU A 69 7.60 -13.45 7.76
N LEU A 70 7.75 -14.18 8.87
CA LEU A 70 6.78 -14.11 9.95
C LEU A 70 6.72 -12.72 10.55
N SER A 71 7.85 -12.09 10.85
CA SER A 71 7.87 -10.74 11.41
C SER A 71 7.25 -9.72 10.44
N ALA A 72 7.55 -9.82 9.14
CA ALA A 72 6.94 -8.96 8.12
C ALA A 72 5.41 -9.14 8.04
N THR A 73 4.92 -10.36 8.18
CA THR A 73 3.48 -10.65 8.13
C THR A 73 2.76 -10.27 9.43
N VAL A 74 3.37 -10.47 10.60
CA VAL A 74 2.87 -9.97 11.88
C VAL A 74 2.82 -8.44 11.89
N ALA A 75 3.87 -7.76 11.40
CA ALA A 75 3.86 -6.31 11.27
C ALA A 75 2.80 -5.82 10.27
N SER A 76 2.52 -6.58 9.21
CA SER A 76 1.42 -6.30 8.28
C SER A 76 0.04 -6.46 8.96
N THR A 77 -0.13 -7.45 9.83
CA THR A 77 -1.34 -7.58 10.68
C THR A 77 -1.51 -6.39 11.60
N LEU A 78 -0.44 -6.00 12.31
CA LEU A 78 -0.46 -4.86 13.23
C LEU A 78 -0.74 -3.55 12.51
N TRP A 79 -0.15 -3.34 11.33
CA TRP A 79 -0.45 -2.20 10.48
C TRP A 79 -1.94 -2.18 10.08
N ALA A 80 -2.49 -3.29 9.59
CA ALA A 80 -3.91 -3.34 9.21
C ALA A 80 -4.84 -3.09 10.41
N ALA A 81 -4.48 -3.60 11.59
CA ALA A 81 -5.20 -3.31 12.83
C ALA A 81 -5.11 -1.84 13.24
N ALA A 82 -3.96 -1.19 13.03
CA ALA A 82 -3.77 0.23 13.33
C ALA A 82 -4.52 1.15 12.34
N GLU A 83 -4.62 0.78 11.07
CA GLU A 83 -5.47 1.49 10.11
C GLU A 83 -6.96 1.32 10.45
N LEU A 84 -7.37 0.13 10.92
CA LEU A 84 -8.71 -0.11 11.43
C LEU A 84 -9.02 0.74 12.67
N THR A 85 -8.10 0.84 13.64
CA THR A 85 -8.30 1.70 14.82
C THR A 85 -8.32 3.17 14.45
N LEU A 86 -7.53 3.59 13.45
CA LEU A 86 -7.60 4.94 12.88
C LEU A 86 -8.97 5.22 12.24
N ALA A 87 -9.57 4.25 11.54
CA ALA A 87 -10.90 4.39 10.95
C ALA A 87 -12.02 4.54 12.00
N LEU A 88 -11.89 3.84 13.13
CA LEU A 88 -12.88 3.83 14.22
C LEU A 88 -12.73 5.03 15.18
N TRP A 89 -11.48 5.38 15.50
CA TRP A 89 -11.13 6.46 16.44
C TRP A 89 -10.05 7.35 15.83
N PRO A 90 -10.42 8.29 14.94
CA PRO A 90 -9.47 9.22 14.36
C PRO A 90 -8.83 10.10 15.44
N SER A 91 -7.52 9.96 15.63
CA SER A 91 -6.73 10.74 16.58
C SER A 91 -5.28 10.85 16.10
N ALA A 92 -4.53 11.83 16.60
CA ALA A 92 -3.11 11.96 16.30
C ALA A 92 -2.33 10.69 16.70
N ALA A 93 -2.68 10.07 17.83
CA ALA A 93 -2.03 8.86 18.33
C ALA A 93 -2.27 7.65 17.40
N THR A 94 -3.52 7.43 16.98
CA THR A 94 -3.85 6.35 16.03
C THR A 94 -3.22 6.58 14.66
N TRP A 95 -3.10 7.84 14.24
CA TRP A 95 -2.41 8.19 12.99
C TRP A 95 -0.90 7.89 13.05
N VAL A 96 -0.21 8.31 14.11
CA VAL A 96 1.22 8.03 14.30
C VAL A 96 1.46 6.53 14.40
N ALA A 97 0.60 5.80 15.13
CA ALA A 97 0.69 4.35 15.25
C ALA A 97 0.56 3.65 13.88
N ALA A 98 -0.45 4.00 13.07
CA ALA A 98 -0.65 3.43 11.73
C ALA A 98 0.55 3.69 10.81
N ASN A 99 1.05 4.93 10.78
CA ASN A 99 2.19 5.31 9.93
C ASN A 99 3.50 4.69 10.39
N SER A 100 3.72 4.56 11.70
CA SER A 100 4.90 3.93 12.27
C SER A 100 4.92 2.43 11.97
N LEU A 101 3.79 1.76 12.16
CA LEU A 101 3.63 0.34 11.84
C LEU A 101 3.77 0.08 10.34
N ASP A 102 3.29 0.98 9.48
CA ASP A 102 3.55 0.90 8.04
C ASP A 102 5.05 0.98 7.73
N THR A 103 5.79 1.91 8.35
CA THR A 103 7.24 2.01 8.16
C THR A 103 7.98 0.76 8.65
N ILE A 104 7.58 0.20 9.80
CA ILE A 104 8.13 -1.05 10.34
C ILE A 104 7.85 -2.21 9.39
N ARG A 105 6.62 -2.28 8.85
CA ARG A 105 6.22 -3.27 7.84
C ARG A 105 7.13 -3.21 6.61
N TYR A 106 7.40 -2.01 6.09
CA TYR A 106 8.35 -1.79 4.99
C TYR A 106 9.76 -2.31 5.33
N ALA A 107 10.28 -1.94 6.50
CA ALA A 107 11.60 -2.37 6.97
C ALA A 107 11.75 -3.89 6.97
N LEU A 108 10.72 -4.59 7.48
CA LEU A 108 10.72 -6.04 7.60
C LEU A 108 10.58 -6.74 6.24
N TRP A 109 9.76 -6.22 5.33
CA TRP A 109 9.71 -6.72 3.95
C TRP A 109 11.05 -6.53 3.22
N PHE A 110 11.72 -5.41 3.41
CA PHE A 110 13.04 -5.16 2.84
C PHE A 110 14.10 -6.09 3.41
N ALA A 111 14.11 -6.28 4.74
CA ALA A 111 15.00 -7.23 5.40
C ALA A 111 14.78 -8.66 4.89
N PHE A 112 13.53 -9.08 4.74
CA PHE A 112 13.17 -10.37 4.16
C PHE A 112 13.67 -10.51 2.71
N LEU A 113 13.38 -9.54 1.84
CA LEU A 113 13.82 -9.55 0.43
C LEU A 113 15.34 -9.59 0.31
N TYR A 114 16.04 -8.78 1.09
CA TYR A 114 17.50 -8.79 1.11
C TYR A 114 18.01 -10.19 1.50
N SER A 115 17.34 -10.86 2.45
CA SER A 115 17.74 -12.19 2.96
C SER A 115 17.65 -13.30 1.92
N LEU A 116 16.79 -13.07 0.91
CA LEU A 116 16.61 -13.94 -0.24
C LEU A 116 17.56 -13.62 -1.40
N VAL A 117 18.17 -12.44 -1.48
CA VAL A 117 19.12 -12.06 -2.54
C VAL A 117 20.56 -12.51 -2.20
N GLY A 118 20.82 -12.97 -0.98
CA GLY A 118 22.07 -13.67 -0.64
C GLY A 118 23.28 -12.78 -0.35
N ARG A 119 23.10 -11.47 -0.14
CA ARG A 119 24.18 -10.53 0.22
C ARG A 119 24.49 -10.48 1.72
N PHE A 120 24.19 -11.55 2.46
CA PHE A 120 24.43 -11.59 3.90
C PHE A 120 25.82 -12.09 4.21
N ALA A 121 26.71 -11.17 4.60
CA ALA A 121 27.82 -11.52 5.48
C ALA A 121 27.21 -11.82 6.86
N VAL A 122 26.92 -13.09 7.13
CA VAL A 122 26.56 -13.53 8.49
C VAL A 122 27.84 -13.47 9.31
N ASN A 123 28.08 -12.36 10.00
CA ASN A 123 29.19 -12.29 10.93
C ASN A 123 28.78 -13.04 12.20
N THR A 124 29.33 -14.22 12.40
CA THR A 124 29.12 -15.01 13.63
C THR A 124 29.93 -14.39 14.76
N VAL A 125 29.48 -13.26 15.29
CA VAL A 125 30.03 -12.73 16.53
C VAL A 125 29.27 -13.40 17.68
N ARG A 126 30.00 -14.26 18.40
CA ARG A 126 29.75 -14.86 19.73
C ARG A 126 28.32 -14.74 20.28
N ALA A 127 27.72 -15.92 20.51
CA ALA A 127 26.45 -16.22 21.19
C ALA A 127 25.17 -16.09 20.35
N GLY A 128 24.81 -17.18 19.67
CA GLY A 128 23.42 -17.60 19.39
C GLY A 128 22.55 -16.78 18.42
N ALA A 129 22.83 -15.49 18.24
CA ALA A 129 22.06 -14.61 17.37
C ALA A 129 22.74 -14.48 16.01
N LYS A 130 22.07 -14.91 14.94
CA LYS A 130 22.48 -14.60 13.57
C LYS A 130 22.16 -13.12 13.31
N ILE A 131 23.11 -12.23 13.58
CA ILE A 131 22.94 -10.79 13.36
C ILE A 131 22.90 -10.53 11.85
N VAL A 132 21.79 -9.95 11.41
CA VAL A 132 21.52 -9.53 10.05
C VAL A 132 22.28 -8.23 9.81
N LEU A 133 23.36 -8.25 9.02
CA LEU A 133 24.05 -7.02 8.64
C LEU A 133 23.19 -6.28 7.59
N VAL A 134 22.35 -5.37 8.08
CA VAL A 134 21.47 -4.53 7.28
C VAL A 134 22.32 -3.45 6.59
N PRO A 135 22.16 -3.22 5.27
CA PRO A 135 22.90 -2.14 4.63
C PRO A 135 22.48 -0.78 5.21
N TRP A 136 23.45 0.12 5.45
CA TRP A 136 23.23 1.40 6.14
C TRP A 136 22.09 2.24 5.53
N TRP A 137 21.90 2.18 4.20
CA TRP A 137 20.82 2.90 3.51
C TRP A 137 19.42 2.44 3.96
N LEU A 138 19.26 1.18 4.38
CA LEU A 138 17.98 0.67 4.89
C LEU A 138 17.69 1.27 6.26
N ILE A 139 18.72 1.40 7.12
CA ILE A 139 18.59 2.06 8.43
C ILE A 139 18.18 3.52 8.24
N VAL A 140 18.83 4.21 7.30
CA VAL A 140 18.49 5.61 6.95
C VAL A 140 17.07 5.70 6.40
N ALA A 141 16.67 4.82 5.48
CA ALA A 141 15.32 4.82 4.90
C ALA A 141 14.24 4.60 5.97
N VAL A 142 14.48 3.70 6.93
CA VAL A 142 13.57 3.44 8.05
C VAL A 142 13.54 4.63 9.02
N ALA A 143 14.69 5.20 9.37
CA ALA A 143 14.76 6.39 10.23
C ALA A 143 14.00 7.57 9.62
N VAL A 144 14.24 7.86 8.34
CA VAL A 144 13.53 8.92 7.60
C VAL A 144 12.04 8.61 7.51
N GLY A 145 11.67 7.35 7.24
CA GLY A 145 10.27 6.92 7.26
C GLY A 145 9.59 7.11 8.61
N LEU A 146 10.26 6.78 9.72
CA LEU A 146 9.71 6.95 11.07
C LEU A 146 9.60 8.42 11.46
N ILE A 147 10.59 9.24 11.11
CA ILE A 147 10.52 10.71 11.31
C ILE A 147 9.33 11.28 10.53
N SER A 148 9.12 10.80 9.29
CA SER A 148 7.96 11.21 8.48
C SER A 148 6.62 10.77 9.08
N SER A 149 6.59 9.68 9.86
CA SER A 149 5.40 9.17 10.57
C SER A 149 4.99 9.99 11.77
N VAL A 150 5.74 11.03 12.17
CA VAL A 150 5.39 11.94 13.28
C VAL A 150 5.11 13.36 12.77
N ALA A 151 5.45 13.64 11.51
CA ALA A 151 5.46 14.97 10.93
C ALA A 151 4.08 15.51 10.48
N LEU A 152 3.03 14.67 10.44
CA LEU A 152 1.74 15.02 9.84
C LEU A 152 0.51 15.16 10.77
N PRO A 153 0.48 14.78 12.07
CA PRO A 153 -0.77 14.83 12.82
C PRO A 153 -1.32 16.26 12.94
N ASP A 154 -0.45 17.24 13.18
CA ASP A 154 -0.83 18.64 13.39
C ASP A 154 0.14 19.56 12.64
N ARG A 155 -0.37 20.25 11.63
CA ARG A 155 0.39 21.03 10.63
C ARG A 155 0.98 22.35 11.16
N GLU A 156 1.63 22.36 12.32
CA GLU A 156 2.17 23.58 12.93
C GLU A 156 3.71 23.64 12.88
N PRO A 157 4.48 22.70 13.48
CA PRO A 157 5.92 22.91 13.63
C PRO A 157 6.75 22.69 12.35
N LEU A 158 6.34 21.80 11.44
CA LEU A 158 7.04 21.62 10.15
C LEU A 158 6.59 22.62 9.08
N ARG A 159 5.37 23.12 9.18
CA ARG A 159 4.81 24.10 8.25
C ARG A 159 5.46 25.47 8.45
N SER A 160 5.85 25.81 9.68
CA SER A 160 6.62 27.01 9.99
C SER A 160 8.06 26.99 9.43
N MET A 161 8.67 25.81 9.26
CA MET A 161 10.02 25.66 8.71
C MET A 161 10.06 25.43 7.19
N PHE A 162 9.10 24.69 6.63
CA PHE A 162 9.14 24.24 5.22
C PHE A 162 7.89 24.62 4.39
N GLY A 163 6.90 25.32 4.98
CA GLY A 163 5.66 25.72 4.32
C GLY A 163 4.78 24.54 3.87
N ASP A 164 3.86 24.79 2.93
CA ASP A 164 2.98 23.76 2.33
C ASP A 164 3.73 22.64 1.59
N ARG A 165 5.06 22.76 1.41
CA ARG A 165 5.94 21.75 0.77
C ARG A 165 6.31 20.59 1.70
N ALA A 166 6.15 20.73 3.01
CA ALA A 166 6.51 19.68 3.98
C ALA A 166 5.74 18.36 3.75
N GLY A 167 4.44 18.44 3.46
CA GLY A 167 3.62 17.26 3.18
C GLY A 167 4.05 16.51 1.91
N MET A 168 4.43 17.26 0.87
CA MET A 168 4.93 16.68 -0.39
C MET A 168 6.20 15.86 -0.16
N ILE A 169 7.12 16.34 0.68
CA ILE A 169 8.38 15.61 0.99
C ILE A 169 8.07 14.30 1.72
N VAL A 170 7.13 14.31 2.67
CA VAL A 170 6.73 13.09 3.39
C VAL A 170 6.17 12.04 2.45
N TYR A 171 5.27 12.41 1.53
CA TYR A 171 4.75 11.48 0.54
C TYR A 171 5.82 11.03 -0.46
N ALA A 172 6.73 11.91 -0.87
CA ALA A 172 7.85 11.55 -1.75
C ALA A 172 8.79 10.51 -1.11
N VAL A 173 9.02 10.58 0.21
CA VAL A 173 9.77 9.54 0.95
C VAL A 173 9.03 8.20 0.86
N ARG A 174 7.71 8.18 1.07
CA ARG A 174 6.89 6.95 0.98
C ARG A 174 6.89 6.36 -0.43
N VAL A 175 6.79 7.20 -1.46
CA VAL A 175 6.97 6.81 -2.87
C VAL A 175 8.36 6.17 -3.06
N GLY A 176 9.41 6.79 -2.54
CA GLY A 176 10.77 6.25 -2.58
C GLY A 176 10.89 4.86 -1.96
N LEU A 177 10.26 4.63 -0.79
CA LEU A 177 10.20 3.31 -0.15
C LEU A 177 9.50 2.29 -1.08
N ALA A 178 8.34 2.62 -1.64
CA ALA A 178 7.63 1.73 -2.56
C ALA A 178 8.49 1.37 -3.80
N VAL A 179 9.19 2.34 -4.39
CA VAL A 179 10.12 2.11 -5.51
C VAL A 179 11.28 1.20 -5.10
N VAL A 180 11.88 1.42 -3.94
CA VAL A 180 12.94 0.53 -3.41
C VAL A 180 12.44 -0.89 -3.26
N GLY A 181 11.22 -1.08 -2.75
CA GLY A 181 10.57 -2.39 -2.67
C GLY A 181 10.46 -3.09 -4.03
N LEU A 182 9.96 -2.38 -5.05
CA LEU A 182 9.87 -2.91 -6.42
C LEU A 182 11.24 -3.29 -6.99
N VAL A 183 12.27 -2.47 -6.76
CA VAL A 183 13.64 -2.77 -7.19
C VAL A 183 14.18 -4.01 -6.48
N LEU A 184 13.95 -4.17 -5.17
CA LEU A 184 14.37 -5.37 -4.44
C LEU A 184 13.67 -6.63 -4.95
N VAL A 185 12.36 -6.56 -5.24
CA VAL A 185 11.61 -7.68 -5.83
C VAL A 185 12.16 -8.06 -7.21
N GLU A 186 12.48 -7.05 -8.03
CA GLU A 186 13.06 -7.25 -9.35
C GLU A 186 14.46 -7.88 -9.28
N ARG A 187 15.28 -7.43 -8.32
CA ARG A 187 16.60 -8.01 -8.05
C ARG A 187 16.48 -9.46 -7.64
N LEU A 188 15.55 -9.78 -6.74
CA LEU A 188 15.26 -11.15 -6.32
C LEU A 188 14.85 -12.04 -7.51
N PHE A 189 13.97 -11.55 -8.37
CA PHE A 189 13.51 -12.30 -9.54
C PHE A 189 14.67 -12.61 -10.50
N ARG A 190 15.55 -11.63 -10.74
CA ARG A 190 16.72 -11.80 -11.62
C ARG A 190 17.84 -12.64 -11.00
N SER A 191 18.03 -12.58 -9.69
CA SER A 191 19.07 -13.35 -9.00
C SER A 191 18.70 -14.82 -8.80
N ALA A 192 17.42 -15.18 -8.95
CA ALA A 192 16.99 -16.57 -8.80
C ALA A 192 17.49 -17.45 -9.96
N ALA A 193 18.14 -18.57 -9.61
CA ALA A 193 18.56 -19.60 -10.55
C ALA A 193 17.35 -20.23 -11.28
N ALA A 194 17.56 -20.75 -12.49
CA ALA A 194 16.47 -21.24 -13.36
C ALA A 194 15.55 -22.26 -12.66
N HIS A 195 16.10 -23.18 -11.87
CA HIS A 195 15.35 -24.17 -11.11
C HIS A 195 14.56 -23.57 -9.92
N ALA A 196 15.06 -22.51 -9.30
CA ALA A 196 14.41 -21.83 -8.17
C ALA A 196 13.36 -20.78 -8.59
N ARG A 197 13.39 -20.31 -9.85
CA ARG A 197 12.46 -19.29 -10.37
C ARG A 197 11.00 -19.70 -10.23
N TRP A 198 10.66 -20.98 -10.40
CA TRP A 198 9.27 -21.44 -10.27
C TRP A 198 8.69 -21.28 -8.86
N ALA A 199 9.53 -21.42 -7.83
CA ALA A 199 9.13 -21.24 -6.44
C ALA A 199 9.03 -19.76 -6.05
N VAL A 200 9.87 -18.90 -6.62
CA VAL A 200 9.96 -17.47 -6.27
C VAL A 200 8.93 -16.61 -7.04
N LYS A 201 8.52 -17.03 -8.25
CA LYS A 201 7.48 -16.35 -9.06
C LYS A 201 6.25 -15.87 -8.27
N PRO A 202 5.53 -16.72 -7.51
CA PRO A 202 4.36 -16.27 -6.76
C PRO A 202 4.72 -15.21 -5.71
N LEU A 203 5.87 -15.34 -5.03
CA LEU A 203 6.34 -14.34 -4.07
C LEU A 203 6.58 -12.98 -4.75
N CYS A 204 7.30 -12.98 -5.86
CA CYS A 204 7.56 -11.76 -6.63
C CYS A 204 6.26 -11.12 -7.10
N LEU A 205 5.29 -11.91 -7.59
CA LEU A 205 4.00 -11.40 -8.07
C LEU A 205 3.23 -10.73 -6.92
N GLY A 206 3.15 -11.39 -5.76
CA GLY A 206 2.49 -10.82 -4.58
C GLY A 206 3.17 -9.54 -4.08
N LEU A 207 4.50 -9.52 -3.99
CA LEU A 207 5.23 -8.34 -3.52
C LEU A 207 5.26 -7.19 -4.54
N THR A 208 5.28 -7.49 -5.84
CA THR A 208 5.10 -6.47 -6.88
C THR A 208 3.71 -5.85 -6.79
N ALA A 209 2.66 -6.64 -6.56
CA ALA A 209 1.32 -6.10 -6.34
C ALA A 209 1.25 -5.23 -5.07
N LEU A 210 1.86 -5.68 -3.97
CA LEU A 210 1.95 -4.95 -2.70
C LEU A 210 2.61 -3.57 -2.87
N PHE A 211 3.86 -3.54 -3.35
CA PHE A 211 4.62 -2.30 -3.51
C PHE A 211 4.14 -1.46 -4.69
N GLY A 212 3.58 -2.07 -5.72
CA GLY A 212 2.98 -1.37 -6.85
C GLY A 212 1.72 -0.61 -6.44
N PHE A 213 0.87 -1.22 -5.62
CA PHE A 213 -0.30 -0.53 -5.07
C PHE A 213 0.12 0.61 -4.14
N ASP A 214 1.11 0.38 -3.26
CA ASP A 214 1.60 1.45 -2.39
C ASP A 214 2.25 2.59 -3.19
N LEU A 215 2.97 2.28 -4.27
CA LEU A 215 3.50 3.32 -5.18
C LEU A 215 2.35 4.16 -5.74
N PHE A 216 1.26 3.53 -6.19
CA PHE A 216 0.08 4.23 -6.67
C PHE A 216 -0.55 5.11 -5.56
N PHE A 217 -0.80 4.54 -4.39
CA PHE A 217 -1.40 5.24 -3.25
C PHE A 217 -0.60 6.47 -2.80
N TYR A 218 0.72 6.33 -2.63
CA TYR A 218 1.56 7.44 -2.20
C TYR A 218 1.85 8.47 -3.29
N SER A 219 1.82 8.07 -4.57
CA SER A 219 1.98 9.02 -5.68
C SER A 219 0.75 9.90 -5.83
N ASP A 220 -0.45 9.33 -5.64
CA ASP A 220 -1.70 10.10 -5.58
C ASP A 220 -1.71 11.08 -4.40
N ALA A 221 -1.36 10.60 -3.20
CA ALA A 221 -1.26 11.44 -2.02
C ALA A 221 -0.21 12.55 -2.16
N MET A 222 0.91 12.28 -2.84
CA MET A 222 1.93 13.28 -3.16
C MET A 222 1.40 14.36 -4.11
N LEU A 223 0.55 13.99 -5.07
CA LEU A 223 0.01 14.91 -6.07
C LEU A 223 -1.04 15.85 -5.47
N PHE A 224 -1.97 15.30 -4.67
CA PHE A 224 -3.09 16.07 -4.09
C PHE A 224 -2.83 16.57 -2.67
N GLY A 225 -1.72 16.18 -2.06
CA GLY A 225 -1.33 16.56 -0.70
C GLY A 225 -2.20 15.94 0.40
N ARG A 226 -3.08 14.99 0.06
CA ARG A 226 -4.03 14.33 0.96
C ARG A 226 -4.23 12.88 0.54
N HIS A 227 -4.60 12.02 1.48
CA HIS A 227 -5.01 10.66 1.17
C HIS A 227 -6.44 10.67 0.61
N ASP A 228 -6.62 10.11 -0.59
CA ASP A 228 -7.94 9.80 -1.12
C ASP A 228 -8.54 8.61 -0.34
N LEU A 229 -9.75 8.80 0.20
CA LEU A 229 -10.43 7.80 1.02
C LEU A 229 -10.81 6.55 0.20
N ASP A 230 -11.15 6.69 -1.08
CA ASP A 230 -11.50 5.56 -1.94
C ASP A 230 -10.28 4.65 -2.16
N ILE A 231 -9.11 5.25 -2.42
CA ILE A 231 -7.86 4.50 -2.59
C ILE A 231 -7.40 3.90 -1.26
N TRP A 232 -7.56 4.63 -0.15
CA TRP A 232 -7.26 4.13 1.19
C TRP A 232 -8.12 2.90 1.54
N VAL A 233 -9.42 2.94 1.28
CA VAL A 233 -10.32 1.78 1.42
C VAL A 233 -9.84 0.61 0.56
N ALA A 234 -9.49 0.85 -0.70
CA ALA A 234 -9.02 -0.21 -1.60
C ALA A 234 -7.70 -0.86 -1.15
N ARG A 235 -6.85 -0.13 -0.41
CA ARG A 235 -5.53 -0.59 0.04
C ARG A 235 -5.59 -1.85 0.89
N GLY A 236 -6.54 -1.95 1.82
CA GLY A 236 -6.70 -3.13 2.67
C GLY A 236 -7.01 -4.40 1.86
N VAL A 237 -8.01 -4.35 0.99
CA VAL A 237 -8.36 -5.46 0.08
C VAL A 237 -7.19 -5.83 -0.83
N ALA A 238 -6.50 -4.84 -1.42
CA ALA A 238 -5.34 -5.08 -2.27
C ALA A 238 -4.24 -5.86 -1.52
N HIS A 239 -3.98 -5.52 -0.25
CA HIS A 239 -3.02 -6.22 0.59
C HIS A 239 -3.50 -7.63 0.98
N ALA A 240 -4.80 -7.83 1.20
CA ALA A 240 -5.37 -9.14 1.47
C ALA A 240 -5.19 -10.11 0.27
N LEU A 241 -5.32 -9.60 -0.96
CA LEU A 241 -5.11 -10.38 -2.19
C LEU A 241 -3.68 -10.87 -2.38
N VAL A 242 -2.69 -10.30 -1.68
CA VAL A 242 -1.30 -10.74 -1.72
C VAL A 242 -1.09 -12.05 -0.94
N ILE A 243 -1.92 -12.33 0.07
CA ILE A 243 -1.82 -13.51 0.94
C ILE A 243 -1.80 -14.85 0.19
N PRO A 244 -2.71 -15.15 -0.77
CA PRO A 244 -2.67 -16.42 -1.50
C PRO A 244 -1.34 -16.61 -2.24
N PHE A 245 -0.75 -15.54 -2.78
CA PHE A 245 0.56 -15.61 -3.44
C PHE A 245 1.68 -15.93 -2.44
N LEU A 246 1.67 -15.30 -1.27
CA LEU A 246 2.59 -15.61 -0.17
C LEU A 246 2.42 -17.06 0.32
N ALA A 247 1.19 -17.55 0.40
CA ALA A 247 0.88 -18.91 0.79
C ALA A 247 1.38 -19.96 -0.19
N VAL A 248 1.19 -19.73 -1.50
CA VAL A 248 1.74 -20.59 -2.54
C VAL A 248 3.27 -20.56 -2.51
N ALA A 249 3.88 -19.39 -2.35
CA ALA A 249 5.35 -19.28 -2.25
C ALA A 249 5.90 -20.05 -1.04
N ALA A 250 5.31 -19.85 0.14
CA ALA A 250 5.71 -20.54 1.37
C ALA A 250 5.48 -22.06 1.30
N ALA A 251 4.43 -22.51 0.63
CA ALA A 251 4.16 -23.94 0.42
C ALA A 251 5.15 -24.59 -0.55
N ARG A 252 5.57 -23.86 -1.60
CA ARG A 252 6.51 -24.37 -2.62
C ARG A 252 7.96 -24.42 -2.14
N ASN A 253 8.36 -23.58 -1.18
CA ASN A 253 9.73 -23.56 -0.67
C ASN A 253 9.77 -23.43 0.87
N PRO A 254 9.42 -24.49 1.62
CA PRO A 254 9.28 -24.42 3.07
C PRO A 254 10.62 -24.28 3.82
N ALA A 255 11.74 -24.69 3.21
CA ALA A 255 13.07 -24.51 3.81
C ALA A 255 13.64 -23.11 3.54
N TRP A 256 13.07 -22.35 2.60
CA TRP A 256 13.60 -21.08 2.09
C TRP A 256 15.08 -21.17 1.71
N THR A 257 15.61 -22.37 1.43
CA THR A 257 16.98 -22.65 1.02
C THR A 257 17.08 -22.51 -0.49
N ILE A 258 17.02 -21.27 -0.97
CA ILE A 258 17.36 -20.99 -2.37
C ILE A 258 18.88 -21.10 -2.46
N GLU A 259 19.37 -22.20 -3.04
CA GLU A 259 20.77 -22.33 -3.45
C GLU A 259 21.02 -21.38 -4.61
N MET A 260 21.39 -20.15 -4.26
CA MET A 260 21.69 -19.09 -5.21
C MET A 260 23.07 -19.33 -5.82
N HIS A 261 23.13 -20.11 -6.89
CA HIS A 261 24.29 -20.10 -7.78
C HIS A 261 24.26 -18.79 -8.58
N LEU A 262 25.02 -17.81 -8.08
CA LEU A 262 25.23 -16.51 -8.71
C LEU A 262 25.91 -16.71 -10.08
N SER A 263 25.13 -16.66 -11.16
CA SER A 263 25.70 -16.37 -12.48
C SER A 263 26.20 -14.92 -12.45
N ARG A 264 27.53 -14.77 -12.41
CA ARG A 264 28.22 -13.48 -12.42
C ARG A 264 27.97 -12.81 -13.77
N GLY A 265 26.96 -11.95 -13.84
CA GLY A 265 26.65 -11.23 -15.07
C GLY A 265 25.30 -10.55 -15.09
N ALA A 266 24.93 -9.83 -14.03
CA ALA A 266 23.74 -8.99 -14.06
C ALA A 266 24.15 -7.52 -14.21
N VAL A 267 24.36 -7.09 -15.45
CA VAL A 267 24.42 -5.67 -15.83
C VAL A 267 23.20 -4.97 -15.20
N LEU A 268 23.43 -3.85 -14.51
CA LEU A 268 22.39 -3.04 -13.88
C LEU A 268 21.49 -2.44 -14.96
N ARG A 269 20.46 -3.18 -15.39
CA ARG A 269 19.31 -2.63 -16.11
C ARG A 269 18.08 -2.90 -15.26
N SER A 270 17.55 -1.87 -14.61
CA SER A 270 16.38 -1.97 -13.73
C SER A 270 15.13 -1.54 -14.51
N THR A 271 14.40 -2.52 -15.02
CA THR A 271 13.06 -2.33 -15.57
C THR A 271 12.07 -1.83 -14.52
N ALA A 272 12.26 -2.17 -13.24
CA ALA A 272 11.42 -1.65 -12.16
C ALA A 272 11.62 -0.15 -11.97
N LEU A 273 12.86 0.35 -11.95
CA LEU A 273 13.11 1.80 -11.90
C LEU A 273 12.54 2.52 -13.13
N LEU A 274 12.70 1.94 -14.33
CA LEU A 274 12.12 2.50 -15.55
C LEU A 274 10.59 2.52 -15.50
N ALA A 275 9.96 1.43 -15.06
CA ALA A 275 8.51 1.31 -14.94
C ALA A 275 7.96 2.30 -13.89
N SER A 276 8.58 2.37 -12.72
CA SER A 276 8.22 3.33 -11.68
C SER A 276 8.43 4.78 -12.15
N GLY A 277 9.54 5.06 -12.83
CA GLY A 277 9.82 6.38 -13.40
C GLY A 277 8.79 6.79 -14.45
N LEU A 278 8.44 5.88 -15.38
CA LEU A 278 7.41 6.12 -16.39
C LEU A 278 6.03 6.31 -15.75
N PHE A 279 5.70 5.52 -14.73
CA PHE A 279 4.47 5.69 -13.96
C PHE A 279 4.41 7.07 -13.29
N LEU A 280 5.48 7.48 -12.60
CA LEU A 280 5.55 8.79 -11.96
C LEU A 280 5.49 9.94 -12.97
N LEU A 281 6.07 9.77 -14.16
CA LEU A 281 5.99 10.74 -15.24
C LEU A 281 4.54 10.88 -15.75
N ALA A 282 3.83 9.76 -15.90
CA ALA A 282 2.40 9.77 -16.24
C ALA A 282 1.55 10.47 -15.16
N VAL A 283 1.80 10.19 -13.88
CA VAL A 283 1.11 10.86 -12.75
C VAL A 283 1.42 12.37 -12.74
N ALA A 284 2.67 12.76 -12.98
CA ALA A 284 3.06 14.17 -13.05
C ALA A 284 2.38 14.90 -14.21
N VAL A 285 2.29 14.26 -15.38
CA VAL A 285 1.57 14.79 -16.55
C VAL A 285 0.08 14.95 -16.23
N ALA A 286 -0.56 13.93 -15.64
CA ALA A 286 -1.96 14.01 -15.23
C ALA A 286 -2.19 15.16 -14.22
N GLY A 287 -1.31 15.29 -13.23
CA GLY A 287 -1.31 16.39 -12.28
C GLY A 287 -1.16 17.77 -12.91
N TYR A 288 -0.27 17.90 -13.89
CA TYR A 288 -0.09 19.13 -14.66
C TYR A 288 -1.35 19.49 -15.45
N PHE A 289 -1.99 18.51 -16.10
CA PHE A 289 -3.25 18.71 -16.81
C PHE A 289 -4.36 19.21 -15.89
N VAL A 290 -4.53 18.59 -14.72
CA VAL A 290 -5.52 19.03 -13.71
C VAL A 290 -5.27 20.48 -13.29
N ARG A 291 -4.01 20.85 -13.04
CA ARG A 291 -3.64 22.23 -12.68
C ARG A 291 -3.87 23.22 -13.82
N PHE A 292 -3.63 22.81 -15.06
CA PHE A 292 -3.83 23.67 -16.24
C PHE A 292 -5.30 24.00 -16.44
N VAL A 293 -6.16 22.98 -16.45
CA VAL A 293 -7.62 23.15 -16.66
C VAL A 293 -8.29 23.79 -15.44
N GLY A 294 -7.89 23.41 -14.23
CA GLY A 294 -8.43 23.99 -12.99
C GLY A 294 -7.96 25.43 -12.73
N GLY A 295 -6.79 25.82 -13.24
CA GLY A 295 -6.21 27.15 -13.05
C GLY A 295 -6.92 28.25 -13.84
N GLU A 296 -7.48 27.94 -15.01
CA GLU A 296 -8.28 28.90 -15.79
C GLU A 296 -9.68 29.09 -15.20
N LEU A 297 -10.32 28.01 -14.72
CA LEU A 297 -11.61 28.07 -14.04
C LEU A 297 -11.54 28.80 -12.69
N GLY A 298 -10.45 28.66 -11.93
CA GLY A 298 -10.25 29.37 -10.67
C GLY A 298 -10.03 30.87 -10.83
N LYS A 299 -9.38 31.31 -11.93
CA LYS A 299 -9.22 32.74 -12.24
C LYS A 299 -10.52 33.38 -12.73
N ALA A 300 -11.37 32.63 -13.43
CA ALA A 300 -12.67 33.13 -13.88
C ALA A 300 -13.68 33.28 -12.72
N LEU A 301 -13.58 32.44 -11.68
CA LEU A 301 -14.46 32.49 -10.49
C LEU A 301 -13.98 33.43 -9.37
N GLN A 302 -12.75 33.95 -9.45
CA GLN A 302 -12.18 34.87 -8.46
C GLN A 302 -12.34 36.35 -8.84
N ILE A 303 -13.01 36.62 -9.97
CA ILE A 303 -13.40 37.96 -10.43
C ILE A 303 -14.92 38.10 -10.23
N GLU A 304 -15.38 37.91 -9.00
CA GLU A 304 -16.68 38.42 -8.49
C GLU A 304 -16.53 38.78 -7.02
#